data_AF-A0A7R8WXK2-F1
#
_entry.id   AF-A0A7R8WXK2-F1
#
_cell.length_a   1.000
_cell.length_b   1.000
_cell.length_c   1.000
_cell.angle_alpha   90.00
_cell.angle_beta   90.00
_cell.angle_gamma   90.00
#
_symmetry.space_group_name_H-M   'P 1'
#
loop_
_entity.id
_entity.type
_entity.pdbx_description
1 polymer ?
#
loop_
_entity_poly.entity_id
_entity_poly.type
_entity_poly.pdbx_seq_one_letter_code
_entity_poly.pdbx_strand_id
1 'polypeptide(L)'
;MDEAEKAIRLAIDSAERSAGVTVDSLILAVSAGRIGSDTFSSSITIGGREVERNDIRRVLAAGHDHAARDDRATLHALPIGYTLDQEHGIDDPISMMGDELGVDMHVVSADRAPLHNLESCINRSHLSVEGMVAAPYASGLAAMVDDEARMGCACIDMGGGTTSVSIFLGGRLVFADAVAVGGSH
;
A
#
# COMPACT_ATOMS: atom_id res chain seq x y z
N MET A 1 10.29 14.90 19.37
CA MET A 1 9.16 15.53 18.65
C MET A 1 9.59 16.87 18.09
N ASP A 2 10.09 17.81 18.91
CA ASP A 2 10.45 19.16 18.43
C ASP A 2 11.55 19.16 17.35
N GLU A 3 12.59 18.32 17.48
CA GLU A 3 13.62 18.18 16.43
C GLU A 3 13.06 17.60 15.12
N ALA A 4 12.09 16.69 15.20
CA ALA A 4 11.45 16.12 14.02
C ALA A 4 10.55 17.17 13.34
N GLU A 5 9.77 17.92 14.11
CA GLU A 5 8.95 19.03 13.60
C GLU A 5 9.83 20.07 12.87
N LYS A 6 10.95 20.44 13.49
CA LYS A 6 11.92 21.36 12.89
C LYS A 6 12.50 20.83 11.58
N ALA A 7 12.88 19.55 11.53
CA ALA A 7 13.40 18.92 10.33
C ALA A 7 12.35 18.89 9.19
N ILE A 8 11.08 18.61 9.53
CA ILE A 8 9.96 18.62 8.57
C ILE A 8 9.79 20.02 7.98
N ARG A 9 9.68 21.06 8.82
CA ARG A 9 9.54 22.45 8.35
C ARG A 9 10.67 22.87 7.41
N LEU A 10 11.92 22.53 7.77
CA LEU A 10 13.08 22.85 6.93
C LEU A 10 13.04 22.14 5.56
N ALA A 11 12.62 20.87 5.53
CA ALA A 11 12.49 20.12 4.29
C ALA A 11 11.39 20.71 3.38
N ILE A 12 10.25 21.09 3.96
CA ILE A 12 9.13 21.69 3.25
C ILE A 12 9.48 23.08 2.74
N ASP A 13 10.08 23.95 3.55
CA ASP A 13 10.56 25.27 3.12
C ASP A 13 11.52 25.16 1.92
N SER A 14 12.36 24.12 1.90
CA SER A 14 13.28 23.86 0.79
C SER A 14 12.53 23.43 -0.47
N ALA A 15 11.54 22.54 -0.34
CA ALA A 15 10.72 22.07 -1.45
C ALA A 15 9.86 23.21 -2.05
N GLU A 16 9.20 24.00 -1.20
CA GLU A 16 8.38 25.15 -1.61
C GLU A 16 9.18 26.18 -2.39
N ARG A 17 10.37 26.55 -1.90
CA ARG A 17 11.26 27.49 -2.61
C ARG A 17 11.71 26.95 -3.97
N SER A 18 11.95 25.65 -4.06
CA SER A 18 12.40 25.02 -5.31
C SER A 18 11.27 24.91 -6.33
N ALA A 19 10.06 24.64 -5.87
CA ALA A 19 8.88 24.46 -6.71
C ALA A 19 8.11 25.76 -7.00
N GLY A 20 8.33 26.82 -6.20
CA GLY A 20 7.62 28.09 -6.33
C GLY A 20 6.14 28.01 -5.92
N VAL A 21 5.79 27.07 -5.04
CA VAL A 21 4.42 26.82 -4.57
C VAL A 21 4.39 26.66 -3.06
N THR A 22 3.22 26.86 -2.46
CA THR A 22 2.97 26.50 -1.06
C THR A 22 2.44 25.07 -0.97
N VAL A 23 2.86 24.35 0.07
CA VAL A 23 2.44 22.98 0.35
C VAL A 23 1.46 23.00 1.53
N ASP A 24 0.22 22.60 1.28
CA ASP A 24 -0.82 22.49 2.33
C ASP A 24 -1.00 21.04 2.82
N SER A 25 -0.63 20.07 1.98
CA SER A 25 -0.81 18.65 2.23
C SER A 25 0.27 17.79 1.57
N LEU A 26 0.42 16.55 2.05
CA LEU A 26 1.39 15.60 1.54
C LEU A 26 0.92 14.15 1.62
N ILE A 27 1.58 13.30 0.84
CA ILE A 27 1.56 11.84 1.00
C ILE A 27 2.83 11.44 1.74
N LEU A 28 2.69 10.70 2.83
CA LEU A 28 3.81 10.28 3.66
C LEU A 28 4.26 8.86 3.30
N ALA A 29 5.50 8.70 2.85
CA ALA A 29 6.14 7.39 2.79
C ALA A 29 6.58 6.95 4.20
N VAL A 30 6.13 5.78 4.65
CA VAL A 30 6.39 5.26 5.99
C VAL A 30 7.21 3.97 5.93
N SER A 31 8.30 3.91 6.70
CA SER A 31 9.08 2.68 6.95
C SER A 31 8.96 2.19 8.41
N ALA A 32 8.12 2.86 9.20
CA ALA A 32 7.93 2.60 10.63
C ALA A 32 6.71 1.71 10.91
N GLY A 33 6.62 1.22 12.15
CA GLY A 33 5.46 0.44 12.60
C GLY A 33 5.46 -1.00 12.16
N ARG A 34 6.64 -1.65 12.10
CA ARG A 34 6.78 -3.07 11.77
C ARG A 34 6.01 -3.43 10.51
N ILE A 35 6.32 -2.79 9.39
CA ILE A 35 5.64 -3.05 8.12
C ILE A 35 5.64 -4.53 7.84
N GLY A 36 4.48 -5.06 7.49
CA GLY A 36 4.32 -6.43 7.05
C GLY A 36 3.19 -6.50 6.03
N SER A 37 3.12 -7.63 5.33
CA SER A 37 2.07 -7.87 4.37
C SER A 37 1.52 -9.27 4.46
N ASP A 38 0.22 -9.39 4.23
CA ASP A 38 -0.52 -10.65 4.22
C ASP A 38 -1.46 -10.68 3.01
N THR A 39 -1.98 -11.87 2.70
CA THR A 39 -2.97 -12.07 1.63
C THR A 39 -4.24 -12.69 2.19
N PHE A 40 -5.38 -12.28 1.67
CA PHE A 40 -6.67 -12.94 1.94
C PHE A 40 -7.57 -12.85 0.71
N SER A 41 -8.64 -13.65 0.72
CA SER A 41 -9.67 -13.62 -0.31
C SER A 41 -10.99 -13.13 0.26
N SER A 42 -11.77 -12.41 -0.53
CA SER A 42 -13.13 -11.97 -0.21
C SER A 42 -14.06 -12.26 -1.39
N SER A 43 -15.31 -12.63 -1.13
CA SER A 43 -16.24 -13.03 -2.19
C SER A 43 -17.64 -12.47 -2.04
N ILE A 44 -18.37 -12.46 -3.15
CA ILE A 44 -19.79 -12.13 -3.25
C ILE A 44 -20.52 -13.16 -4.10
N THR A 45 -21.78 -13.41 -3.78
CA THR A 45 -22.67 -14.18 -4.65
C THR A 45 -23.18 -13.30 -5.79
N ILE A 46 -23.08 -13.81 -7.02
CA ILE A 46 -23.62 -13.19 -8.25
C ILE A 46 -24.82 -13.97 -8.80
N GLY A 47 -24.91 -15.28 -8.53
CA GLY A 47 -26.10 -16.11 -8.77
C GLY A 47 -26.25 -16.64 -10.20
N GLY A 48 -25.23 -17.33 -10.70
CA GLY A 48 -25.24 -18.07 -11.96
C GLY A 48 -25.33 -17.20 -13.22
N ARG A 49 -24.94 -15.93 -13.13
CA ARG A 49 -25.03 -14.95 -14.22
C ARG A 49 -23.67 -14.42 -14.63
N GLU A 50 -23.69 -13.62 -15.68
CA GLU A 50 -22.52 -12.92 -16.18
C GLU A 50 -22.02 -11.90 -15.14
N VAL A 51 -20.71 -11.86 -14.95
CA VAL A 51 -20.03 -10.87 -14.10
C VAL A 51 -20.12 -9.50 -14.77
N GLU A 52 -20.69 -8.54 -14.05
CA GLU A 52 -20.80 -7.15 -14.50
C GLU A 52 -19.81 -6.25 -13.76
N ARG A 53 -19.55 -5.06 -14.31
CA ARG A 53 -18.72 -4.03 -13.66
C ARG A 53 -19.19 -3.69 -12.24
N ASN A 54 -20.49 -3.80 -11.98
CA ASN A 54 -21.02 -3.55 -10.65
C ASN A 54 -20.57 -4.62 -9.63
N ASP A 55 -20.44 -5.87 -10.07
CA ASP A 55 -19.96 -6.97 -9.22
C ASP A 55 -18.50 -6.79 -8.86
N ILE A 56 -17.68 -6.31 -9.82
CA ILE A 56 -16.29 -5.93 -9.56
C ILE A 56 -16.20 -4.89 -8.44
N ARG A 57 -17.01 -3.83 -8.51
CA ARG A 57 -17.04 -2.82 -7.43
C ARG A 57 -17.49 -3.40 -6.09
N ARG A 58 -18.47 -4.30 -6.10
CA ARG A 58 -19.00 -4.95 -4.89
C ARG A 58 -17.95 -5.86 -4.24
N VAL A 59 -17.25 -6.69 -5.03
CA VAL A 59 -16.25 -7.61 -4.49
C VAL A 59 -15.01 -6.86 -4.00
N LEU A 60 -14.58 -5.81 -4.70
CA LEU A 60 -13.50 -4.94 -4.23
C LEU A 60 -13.86 -4.22 -2.93
N ALA A 61 -15.10 -3.70 -2.81
CA ALA A 61 -15.57 -3.10 -1.56
C ALA A 61 -15.57 -4.12 -0.41
N ALA A 62 -16.04 -5.35 -0.65
CA ALA A 62 -15.98 -6.42 0.34
C ALA A 62 -14.54 -6.80 0.72
N GLY A 63 -13.59 -6.74 -0.22
CA GLY A 63 -12.16 -6.89 0.05
C GLY A 63 -11.61 -5.78 0.95
N HIS A 64 -11.88 -4.51 0.62
CA HIS A 64 -11.44 -3.37 1.43
C HIS A 64 -12.03 -3.38 2.84
N ASP A 65 -13.33 -3.69 2.98
CA ASP A 65 -14.00 -3.78 4.27
C ASP A 65 -13.43 -4.90 5.15
N HIS A 66 -12.96 -5.99 4.53
CA HIS A 66 -12.28 -7.07 5.26
C HIS A 66 -10.90 -6.62 5.74
N ALA A 67 -10.09 -6.00 4.86
CA ALA A 67 -8.77 -5.49 5.20
C ALA A 67 -8.79 -4.52 6.40
N ALA A 68 -9.83 -3.69 6.50
CA ALA A 68 -9.97 -2.68 7.54
C ALA A 68 -10.29 -3.24 8.94
N ARG A 69 -10.62 -4.54 9.06
CA ARG A 69 -10.97 -5.19 10.34
C ARG A 69 -9.76 -5.63 11.17
N ASP A 70 -8.55 -5.51 10.63
CA ASP A 70 -7.32 -5.86 11.32
C ASP A 70 -7.01 -4.86 12.46
N ASP A 71 -6.37 -5.37 13.52
CA ASP A 71 -5.85 -4.57 14.65
C ASP A 71 -4.77 -3.58 14.17
N ARG A 72 -4.14 -3.87 13.02
CA ARG A 72 -3.13 -3.03 12.37
C ARG A 72 -3.76 -1.97 11.47
N ALA A 73 -3.03 -0.89 11.18
CA ALA A 73 -3.44 0.08 10.18
C ALA A 73 -3.12 -0.47 8.78
N THR A 74 -4.14 -0.62 7.95
CA THR A 74 -3.99 -0.89 6.51
C THR A 74 -3.38 0.33 5.81
N LEU A 75 -2.22 0.15 5.18
CA LEU A 75 -1.59 1.14 4.31
C LEU A 75 -2.02 0.94 2.86
N HIS A 76 -2.05 -0.32 2.41
CA HIS A 76 -2.46 -0.71 1.06
C HIS A 76 -3.35 -1.93 1.09
N ALA A 77 -4.36 -1.97 0.23
CA ALA A 77 -5.17 -3.15 -0.05
C ALA A 77 -5.35 -3.26 -1.56
N LEU A 78 -4.53 -4.12 -2.18
CA LEU A 78 -4.35 -4.19 -3.62
C LEU A 78 -4.93 -5.51 -4.15
N PRO A 79 -5.80 -5.50 -5.18
CA PRO A 79 -6.27 -6.73 -5.79
C PRO A 79 -5.14 -7.41 -6.59
N ILE A 80 -4.84 -8.67 -6.24
CA ILE A 80 -3.81 -9.49 -6.90
C ILE A 80 -4.39 -10.52 -7.87
N GLY A 81 -5.71 -10.71 -7.87
CA GLY A 81 -6.42 -11.55 -8.83
C GLY A 81 -7.91 -11.64 -8.49
N TYR A 82 -8.70 -12.15 -9.41
CA TYR A 82 -10.09 -12.54 -9.15
C TYR A 82 -10.22 -14.06 -9.10
N THR A 83 -11.29 -14.49 -8.44
CA THR A 83 -11.71 -15.88 -8.35
C THR A 83 -13.13 -15.99 -8.91
N LEU A 84 -13.44 -17.04 -9.66
CA LEU A 84 -14.81 -17.33 -10.08
C LEU A 84 -15.10 -18.81 -9.86
N ASP A 85 -16.08 -19.14 -9.03
CA ASP A 85 -16.45 -20.53 -8.71
C ASP A 85 -15.26 -21.42 -8.32
N GLN A 86 -14.32 -20.89 -7.51
CA GLN A 86 -13.07 -21.52 -7.07
C GLN A 86 -11.92 -21.55 -8.10
N GLU A 87 -12.12 -21.04 -9.32
CA GLU A 87 -11.02 -20.85 -10.28
C GLU A 87 -10.28 -19.55 -9.97
N HIS A 88 -8.98 -19.64 -9.64
CA HIS A 88 -8.13 -18.53 -9.21
C HIS A 88 -7.30 -17.93 -10.37
N GLY A 89 -6.75 -16.74 -10.13
CA GLY A 89 -5.80 -16.10 -11.05
C GLY A 89 -6.46 -15.47 -12.27
N ILE A 90 -7.74 -15.12 -12.17
CA ILE A 90 -8.46 -14.43 -13.24
C ILE A 90 -8.09 -12.95 -13.21
N ASP A 91 -7.61 -12.42 -14.33
CA ASP A 91 -7.23 -11.01 -14.45
C ASP A 91 -8.45 -10.08 -14.65
N ASP A 92 -9.34 -10.46 -15.57
CA ASP A 92 -10.58 -9.74 -15.86
C ASP A 92 -11.74 -10.74 -15.95
N PRO A 93 -12.59 -10.84 -14.91
CA PRO A 93 -13.71 -11.77 -14.88
C PRO A 93 -14.95 -11.23 -15.60
N ILE A 94 -14.93 -9.98 -16.11
CA ILE A 94 -16.10 -9.41 -16.80
C ILE A 94 -16.48 -10.31 -17.98
N SER A 95 -17.79 -10.53 -18.13
CA SER A 95 -18.35 -11.42 -19.14
C SER A 95 -18.14 -12.91 -18.95
N MET A 96 -17.56 -13.33 -17.82
CA MET A 96 -17.57 -14.73 -17.40
C MET A 96 -18.85 -15.05 -16.63
N MET A 97 -19.33 -16.29 -16.76
CA MET A 97 -20.52 -16.80 -16.05
C MET A 97 -20.08 -17.55 -14.80
N GLY A 98 -20.72 -17.27 -13.67
CA GLY A 98 -20.50 -18.05 -12.45
C GLY A 98 -21.50 -17.72 -11.34
N ASP A 99 -21.33 -18.39 -10.20
CA ASP A 99 -22.17 -18.24 -9.01
C ASP A 99 -21.55 -17.33 -7.95
N GLU A 100 -20.24 -17.42 -7.76
CA GLU A 100 -19.49 -16.70 -6.75
C GLU A 100 -18.27 -15.99 -7.36
N LEU A 101 -18.22 -14.67 -7.20
CA LEU A 101 -17.09 -13.84 -7.61
C LEU A 101 -16.25 -13.50 -6.38
N GLY A 102 -14.98 -13.87 -6.41
CA GLY A 102 -13.95 -13.58 -5.41
C GLY A 102 -12.92 -12.57 -5.89
N VAL A 103 -12.23 -11.96 -4.92
CA VAL A 103 -11.01 -11.17 -5.13
C VAL A 103 -9.95 -11.62 -4.14
N ASP A 104 -8.76 -11.87 -4.65
CA ASP A 104 -7.55 -12.10 -3.87
C ASP A 104 -6.89 -10.74 -3.62
N MET A 105 -6.65 -10.41 -2.35
CA MET A 105 -6.13 -9.12 -1.91
C MET A 105 -4.74 -9.31 -1.29
N HIS A 106 -3.80 -8.44 -1.65
CA HIS A 106 -2.56 -8.23 -0.92
C HIS A 106 -2.71 -6.99 -0.04
N VAL A 107 -2.48 -7.15 1.25
CA VAL A 107 -2.59 -6.07 2.22
C VAL A 107 -1.23 -5.78 2.83
N VAL A 108 -0.85 -4.51 2.82
CA VAL A 108 0.30 -4.01 3.57
C VAL A 108 -0.22 -3.24 4.77
N SER A 109 0.30 -3.56 5.96
CA SER A 109 -0.14 -2.97 7.20
C SER A 109 1.01 -2.61 8.14
N ALA A 110 0.76 -1.68 9.04
CA ALA A 110 1.70 -1.21 10.06
C ALA A 110 1.01 -1.01 11.42
N ASP A 111 1.77 -0.98 12.50
CA ASP A 111 1.29 -0.64 13.83
C ASP A 111 0.72 0.79 13.84
N ARG A 112 -0.47 0.96 14.41
CA ARG A 112 -1.21 2.24 14.41
C ARG A 112 -0.46 3.36 15.14
N ALA A 113 0.17 3.05 16.27
CA ALA A 113 0.76 4.06 17.15
C ALA A 113 1.92 4.84 16.49
N PRO A 114 2.92 4.19 15.85
CA PRO A 114 3.93 4.91 15.07
C PRO A 114 3.37 5.80 13.97
N LEU A 115 2.36 5.34 13.22
CA LEU A 115 1.72 6.13 12.16
C LEU A 115 1.04 7.37 12.72
N HIS A 116 0.24 7.23 13.78
CA HIS A 116 -0.42 8.35 14.44
C HIS A 116 0.58 9.37 14.99
N ASN A 117 1.72 8.92 15.53
CA ASN A 117 2.77 9.81 16.01
C ASN A 117 3.40 10.62 14.86
N LEU A 118 3.63 10.00 13.71
CA LEU A 118 4.14 10.68 12.52
C LEU A 118 3.14 11.72 12.01
N GLU A 119 1.88 11.34 11.86
CA GLU A 119 0.79 12.24 11.46
C GLU A 119 0.66 13.43 12.41
N SER A 120 0.64 13.16 13.73
CA SER A 120 0.58 14.21 14.75
C SER A 120 1.78 15.18 14.67
N CYS A 121 2.97 14.67 14.35
CA CYS A 121 4.16 15.52 14.18
C CYS A 121 4.06 16.41 12.94
N ILE A 122 3.51 15.89 11.85
CA ILE A 122 3.33 16.62 10.59
C ILE A 122 2.24 17.69 10.75
N ASN A 123 1.11 17.34 11.37
CA ASN A 123 -0.01 18.26 11.61
C ASN A 123 0.40 19.48 12.46
N ARG A 124 1.35 19.32 13.39
CA ARG A 124 1.94 20.43 14.16
C ARG A 124 2.72 21.43 13.31
N SER A 125 3.15 21.00 12.11
CA SER A 125 3.80 21.86 11.13
C SER A 125 2.82 22.58 10.20
N HIS A 126 1.51 22.55 10.49
CA HIS A 126 0.43 23.11 9.68
C HIS A 126 0.25 22.44 8.30
N LEU A 127 0.62 21.16 8.20
CA LEU A 127 0.47 20.35 7.00
C LEU A 127 -0.54 19.25 7.25
N SER A 128 -1.28 18.84 6.23
CA SER A 128 -2.21 17.70 6.32
C SER A 128 -1.61 16.44 5.65
N VAL A 129 -1.74 15.29 6.30
CA VAL A 129 -1.41 14.00 5.67
C VAL A 129 -2.64 13.51 4.90
N GLU A 130 -2.60 13.54 3.57
CA GLU A 130 -3.69 13.03 2.72
C GLU A 130 -3.70 11.51 2.62
N GLY A 131 -2.53 10.90 2.80
CA GLY A 131 -2.38 9.45 2.75
C GLY A 131 -1.00 9.02 3.22
N MET A 132 -0.90 7.75 3.56
CA MET A 132 0.36 7.10 3.90
C MET A 132 0.61 5.95 2.94
N VAL A 133 1.84 5.82 2.48
CA VAL A 133 2.29 4.77 1.59
C VAL A 133 3.41 4.00 2.27
N ALA A 134 3.35 2.67 2.30
CA ALA A 134 4.49 1.86 2.71
C ALA A 134 5.72 2.20 1.85
N ALA A 135 6.81 2.66 2.47
CA ALA A 135 8.08 2.95 1.83
C ALA A 135 8.59 1.81 0.92
N PRO A 136 8.57 0.52 1.31
CA PRO A 136 8.99 -0.56 0.41
C PRO A 136 8.18 -0.61 -0.90
N TYR A 137 6.90 -0.25 -0.86
CA TYR A 137 6.08 -0.18 -2.08
C TYR A 137 6.47 1.02 -2.95
N ALA A 138 6.57 2.21 -2.34
CA ALA A 138 6.97 3.44 -3.05
C ALA A 138 8.36 3.32 -3.69
N SER A 139 9.34 2.78 -2.95
CA SER A 139 10.71 2.55 -3.44
C SER A 139 10.74 1.55 -4.59
N GLY A 140 9.94 0.48 -4.51
CA GLY A 140 9.79 -0.48 -5.61
C GLY A 140 9.23 0.15 -6.88
N LEU A 141 8.15 0.92 -6.77
CA LEU A 141 7.57 1.64 -7.92
C LEU A 141 8.52 2.68 -8.53
N ALA A 142 9.36 3.32 -7.72
CA ALA A 142 10.29 4.32 -8.19
C ALA A 142 11.53 3.72 -8.88
N ALA A 143 11.94 2.51 -8.47
CA ALA A 143 13.18 1.89 -8.92
C ALA A 143 13.01 0.93 -10.11
N MET A 144 11.82 0.34 -10.28
CA MET A 144 11.58 -0.68 -11.31
C MET A 144 10.98 -0.10 -12.58
N VAL A 145 11.28 -0.73 -13.72
CA VAL A 145 10.48 -0.58 -14.94
C VAL A 145 9.42 -1.68 -15.04
N ASP A 146 8.35 -1.44 -15.79
CA ASP A 146 7.18 -2.34 -15.90
C ASP A 146 7.55 -3.79 -16.23
N ASP A 147 8.54 -4.00 -17.10
CA ASP A 147 8.97 -5.34 -17.50
C ASP A 147 9.65 -6.11 -16.35
N GLU A 148 10.42 -5.44 -15.50
CA GLU A 148 11.05 -6.05 -14.31
C GLU A 148 9.97 -6.49 -13.32
N ALA A 149 9.00 -5.62 -13.04
CA ALA A 149 7.89 -5.93 -12.14
C ALA A 149 7.01 -7.07 -12.68
N ARG A 150 6.86 -7.20 -14.00
CA ARG A 150 6.12 -8.30 -14.64
C ARG A 150 6.84 -9.64 -14.53
N MET A 151 8.15 -9.69 -14.80
CA MET A 151 8.93 -10.92 -14.72
C MET A 151 9.12 -11.43 -13.29
N GLY A 152 9.12 -10.53 -12.32
CA GLY A 152 9.42 -10.83 -10.94
C GLY A 152 10.68 -10.08 -10.49
N CYS A 153 10.54 -9.20 -9.50
CA CYS A 153 11.66 -8.40 -9.01
C CYS A 153 11.51 -8.15 -7.50
N ALA A 154 12.65 -8.04 -6.81
CA ALA A 154 12.70 -7.60 -5.42
C ALA A 154 13.42 -6.26 -5.33
N CYS A 155 12.80 -5.26 -4.70
CA CYS A 155 13.47 -4.01 -4.33
C CYS A 155 13.93 -4.12 -2.87
N ILE A 156 15.21 -3.83 -2.63
CA ILE A 156 15.78 -3.72 -1.29
C ILE A 156 16.11 -2.25 -1.04
N ASP A 157 15.36 -1.61 -0.16
CA ASP A 157 15.55 -0.21 0.23
C ASP A 157 16.34 -0.15 1.54
N MET A 158 17.61 0.25 1.43
CA MET A 158 18.57 0.33 2.53
C MET A 158 18.58 1.74 3.13
N GLY A 159 17.70 1.98 4.10
CA GLY A 159 17.61 3.24 4.82
C GLY A 159 18.60 3.37 5.98
N GLY A 160 18.51 4.47 6.72
CA GLY A 160 19.37 4.74 7.89
C GLY A 160 19.08 3.82 9.09
N GLY A 161 17.82 3.71 9.48
CA GLY A 161 17.39 2.88 10.63
C GLY A 161 16.71 1.56 10.26
N THR A 162 16.35 1.39 8.99
CA THR A 162 15.56 0.24 8.50
C THR A 162 16.01 -0.15 7.11
N THR A 163 15.98 -1.45 6.84
CA THR A 163 16.10 -2.02 5.49
C THR A 163 14.78 -2.69 5.19
N SER A 164 14.15 -2.32 4.08
CA SER A 164 12.86 -2.89 3.68
C SER A 164 12.98 -3.63 2.37
N VAL A 165 12.06 -4.58 2.17
CA VAL A 165 11.95 -5.38 0.95
C VAL A 165 10.54 -5.27 0.40
N SER A 166 10.43 -5.18 -0.91
CA SER A 166 9.19 -5.42 -1.64
C SER A 166 9.45 -6.40 -2.77
N ILE A 167 8.50 -7.31 -2.99
CA ILE A 167 8.54 -8.27 -4.10
C ILE A 167 7.36 -7.98 -5.01
N PHE A 168 7.65 -7.86 -6.30
CA PHE A 168 6.68 -7.68 -7.37
C PHE A 168 6.69 -8.90 -8.26
N LEU A 169 5.50 -9.34 -8.68
CA LEU A 169 5.32 -10.43 -9.64
C LEU A 169 4.08 -10.15 -10.49
N GLY A 170 4.18 -10.35 -11.80
CA GLY A 170 3.06 -10.05 -12.71
C GLY A 170 2.63 -8.58 -12.68
N GLY A 171 3.54 -7.66 -12.32
CA GLY A 171 3.27 -6.23 -12.19
C GLY A 171 2.56 -5.84 -10.89
N ARG A 172 2.42 -6.75 -9.93
CA ARG A 172 1.70 -6.52 -8.67
C ARG A 172 2.65 -6.67 -7.48
N LEU A 173 2.44 -5.88 -6.43
CA LEU A 173 3.10 -6.11 -5.14
C LEU A 173 2.53 -7.39 -4.52
N VAL A 174 3.41 -8.34 -4.20
CA VAL A 174 3.01 -9.64 -3.61
C VAL A 174 3.62 -9.89 -2.23
N PHE A 175 4.61 -9.07 -1.84
CA PHE A 175 5.21 -9.13 -0.50
C PHE A 175 5.83 -7.78 -0.13
N ALA A 176 5.71 -7.38 1.13
CA ALA A 176 6.44 -6.27 1.72
C ALA A 176 6.73 -6.53 3.19
N ASP A 177 7.97 -6.26 3.61
CA ASP A 177 8.43 -6.42 5.00
C ASP A 177 9.61 -5.48 5.27
N ALA A 178 9.98 -5.31 6.53
CA ALA A 178 11.12 -4.51 6.95
C ALA A 178 11.82 -5.04 8.20
N VAL A 179 13.13 -4.88 8.24
CA VAL A 179 13.97 -5.15 9.42
C VAL A 179 14.50 -3.84 10.00
N ALA A 180 14.61 -3.78 11.33
CA ALA A 180 15.10 -2.61 12.07
C ALA A 180 16.64 -2.48 12.06
N VAL A 181 17.24 -2.68 10.88
CA VAL A 181 18.67 -2.56 10.63
C VAL A 181 18.88 -1.75 9.36
N GLY A 182 19.74 -0.74 9.42
CA GLY A 182 20.08 0.13 8.30
C GLY A 182 21.51 0.64 8.42
N GLY A 183 21.88 1.65 7.64
CA GLY A 183 23.25 2.16 7.58
C GLY A 183 23.78 2.82 8.87
N SER A 184 22.96 3.01 9.91
CA SER A 184 23.37 3.57 11.21
C SER A 184 23.71 2.53 12.28
N HIS A 185 23.67 1.23 11.96
CA HIS A 185 24.19 0.14 12.82
C HIS A 185 25.68 -0.06 12.58
#